data_AF-A0A1G8EBP5-F1
#
_entry.id   AF-A0A1G8EBP5-F1
#
_cell.length_a   1.000
_cell.length_b   1.000
_cell.length_c   1.000
_cell.angle_alpha   90.00
_cell.angle_beta   90.00
_cell.angle_gamma   90.00
#
_symmetry.space_group_name_H-M   'P 1'
#
loop_
_entity.id
_entity.type
_entity.pdbx_description
1 polymer ?
#
loop_
_entity_poly.entity_id
_entity_poly.type
_entity_poly.pdbx_seq_one_letter_code
_entity_poly.pdbx_strand_id
1 'polypeptide(L)'
;MTARKPLDVPALAAAYTAGASIRALARRHGVSPVVIHRRLRGARVQMRPVGGPPGGKTPPKVRQDIADGYAAGTPMADLVARYRLSDQTIREIAAAAGVPLRLPGARKRLDRAAIVSLDGQGWPADAIAVMVGGSVHQVRKILREFFDRQPAAG
;
A
#
# COMPACT_ATOMS: atom_id res chain seq x y z
N MET A 1 39.36 24.75 13.08
CA MET A 1 39.01 25.03 11.67
C MET A 1 38.84 23.71 10.95
N THR A 2 37.62 23.20 10.76
CA THR A 2 37.40 21.89 10.11
C THR A 2 37.59 22.02 8.60
N ALA A 3 38.54 21.28 8.04
CA ALA A 3 38.87 21.30 6.62
C ALA A 3 37.62 21.11 5.74
N ARG A 4 37.40 22.02 4.78
CA ARG A 4 36.36 21.88 3.76
C ARG A 4 36.75 20.71 2.85
N LYS A 5 36.14 19.54 3.05
CA LYS A 5 36.26 18.45 2.08
C LYS A 5 35.74 18.94 0.72
N PRO A 6 36.54 18.89 -0.36
CA PRO A 6 36.07 19.29 -1.68
C PRO A 6 34.97 18.31 -2.11
N LEU A 7 33.77 18.85 -2.33
CA LEU A 7 32.66 18.10 -2.89
C LEU A 7 32.69 18.30 -4.40
N ASP A 8 32.89 17.20 -5.13
CA ASP A 8 32.76 17.18 -6.58
C ASP A 8 31.28 17.36 -6.96
N VAL A 9 30.97 18.55 -7.48
CA VAL A 9 29.61 18.98 -7.81
C VAL A 9 29.06 18.23 -9.04
N PRO A 10 29.82 18.07 -10.15
CA PRO A 10 29.44 17.17 -11.23
C PRO A 10 29.09 15.75 -10.79
N ALA A 11 29.93 15.12 -9.95
CA ALA A 11 29.66 13.76 -9.47
C ALA A 11 28.41 13.69 -8.58
N LEU A 12 28.17 14.70 -7.75
CA LEU A 12 26.94 14.82 -6.95
C LEU A 12 25.70 14.98 -7.82
N ALA A 13 25.78 15.78 -8.88
CA ALA A 13 24.68 15.97 -9.82
C ALA A 13 24.34 14.66 -10.54
N ALA A 14 25.34 13.95 -11.07
CA ALA A 14 25.17 12.66 -11.72
C ALA A 14 24.56 11.59 -10.77
N ALA A 15 25.02 11.55 -9.53
CA ALA A 15 24.47 10.63 -8.54
C ALA A 15 23.01 10.99 -8.16
N TYR A 16 22.69 12.28 -8.06
CA TYR A 16 21.34 12.76 -7.79
C TYR A 16 20.38 12.47 -8.95
N THR A 17 20.79 12.71 -10.19
CA THR A 17 20.00 12.40 -11.39
C THR A 17 19.82 10.89 -11.59
N ALA A 18 20.83 10.09 -11.22
CA ALA A 18 20.73 8.63 -11.14
C ALA A 18 19.81 8.13 -10.01
N GLY A 19 19.26 9.02 -9.18
CA GLY A 19 18.22 8.71 -8.20
C GLY A 19 18.69 8.66 -6.74
N ALA A 20 19.95 8.99 -6.44
CA ALA A 20 20.41 9.09 -5.06
C ALA A 20 19.71 10.25 -4.33
N SER A 21 19.24 10.00 -3.10
CA SER A 21 18.62 11.05 -2.28
C SER A 21 19.67 12.01 -1.70
N ILE A 22 19.28 13.27 -1.47
CA ILE A 22 20.12 14.28 -0.79
C ILE A 22 20.65 13.76 0.56
N ARG A 23 19.84 13.00 1.30
CA ARG A 23 20.26 12.39 2.58
C ARG A 23 21.29 11.27 2.38
N ALA A 24 21.17 10.46 1.32
CA ALA A 24 22.17 9.43 1.01
C ALA A 24 23.51 10.06 0.59
N LEU A 25 23.46 11.10 -0.25
CA LEU A 25 24.63 11.88 -0.65
C LEU A 25 25.30 12.56 0.56
N ALA A 26 24.51 13.18 1.43
CA ALA A 26 24.97 13.79 2.67
C ALA A 26 25.75 12.80 3.56
N ARG A 27 25.18 11.61 3.81
CA ARG A 27 25.85 10.55 4.56
C ARG A 27 27.13 10.08 3.90
N ARG A 28 27.10 9.81 2.58
CA ARG A 28 28.26 9.31 1.83
C ARG A 28 29.43 10.30 1.84
N HIS A 29 29.13 11.59 1.82
CA HIS A 29 30.15 12.63 1.77
C HIS A 29 30.48 13.24 3.15
N GLY A 30 29.82 12.79 4.23
CA GLY A 30 30.06 13.29 5.59
C GLY A 30 29.66 14.75 5.80
N VAL A 31 28.65 15.23 5.06
CA VAL A 31 28.20 16.63 5.10
C VAL A 31 26.71 16.72 5.40
N SER A 32 26.24 17.90 5.81
CA SER A 32 24.82 18.13 6.03
C SER A 32 24.01 18.04 4.71
N PRO A 33 22.78 17.51 4.74
CA PRO A 33 21.83 17.56 3.62
C PRO A 33 21.65 18.95 3.02
N VAL A 34 21.73 20.00 3.86
CA VAL A 34 21.62 21.40 3.43
C VAL A 34 22.79 21.79 2.52
N VAL A 35 24.00 21.28 2.80
CA VAL A 35 25.20 21.54 1.98
C VAL A 35 25.03 20.92 0.60
N ILE A 36 24.59 19.66 0.53
CA ILE A 36 24.31 18.97 -0.74
C ILE A 36 23.23 19.72 -1.52
N HIS A 37 22.12 20.08 -0.87
CA HIS A 37 21.04 20.84 -1.50
C HIS A 37 21.52 22.19 -2.07
N ARG A 38 22.32 22.95 -1.31
CA ARG A 38 22.89 24.22 -1.77
C ARG A 38 23.83 24.03 -2.97
N ARG A 39 24.64 22.96 -2.97
CA ARG A 39 25.57 22.64 -4.07
C ARG A 39 24.82 22.24 -5.34
N LEU A 40 23.80 21.39 -5.24
CA LEU A 40 22.98 20.98 -6.38
C LEU A 40 22.20 22.17 -6.97
N ARG A 41 21.59 23.01 -6.12
CA ARG A 41 20.91 24.23 -6.56
C ARG A 41 21.89 25.22 -7.22
N GLY A 42 23.07 25.41 -6.63
CA GLY A 42 24.12 26.27 -7.19
C GLY A 42 24.63 25.79 -8.56
N ALA A 43 24.61 24.47 -8.79
CA ALA A 43 24.92 23.85 -10.07
C ALA A 43 23.75 23.82 -11.06
N ARG A 44 22.63 24.49 -10.74
CA ARG A 44 21.40 24.52 -11.55
C ARG A 44 20.83 23.13 -11.88
N VAL A 45 21.08 22.13 -11.02
CA VAL A 45 20.46 20.82 -11.15
C VAL A 45 18.96 20.97 -10.91
N GLN A 46 18.14 20.42 -11.80
CA GLN A 46 16.69 20.43 -11.64
C GLN A 46 16.33 19.63 -10.38
N MET A 47 15.86 20.33 -9.36
CA MET A 47 15.50 19.73 -8.10
C MET A 47 14.23 18.89 -8.27
N ARG A 48 14.24 17.68 -7.71
CA ARG A 48 13.05 16.83 -7.68
C ARG A 48 11.93 17.60 -6.95
N PRO A 49 10.69 17.61 -7.48
CA PRO A 49 9.59 18.34 -6.88
C PRO A 49 9.40 17.97 -5.41
N VAL A 50 9.26 19.00 -4.57
CA VAL A 50 8.96 18.85 -3.15
C VAL A 50 7.59 18.21 -3.05
N GLY A 51 7.52 17.00 -2.48
CA GLY A 51 6.27 16.23 -2.41
C GLY A 51 5.95 15.37 -3.64
N GLY A 52 6.95 14.96 -4.43
CA GLY A 52 6.74 13.96 -5.48
C GLY A 52 6.03 12.68 -4.96
N PRO A 53 5.37 11.90 -5.86
CA PRO A 53 4.42 10.85 -5.48
C PRO A 53 4.95 9.94 -4.37
N PRO A 54 4.10 9.50 -3.42
CA PRO A 54 4.55 8.69 -2.29
C PRO A 54 5.18 7.40 -2.83
N GLY A 55 6.48 7.25 -2.62
CA GLY A 55 7.28 6.26 -3.35
C GLY A 55 8.72 6.69 -3.62
N GLY A 56 9.07 7.96 -3.37
CA GLY A 56 10.44 8.46 -3.54
C GLY A 56 11.54 7.78 -2.70
N LYS A 57 11.18 6.87 -1.78
CA LYS A 57 12.10 6.01 -1.03
C LYS A 57 12.26 4.60 -1.62
N THR A 58 11.37 4.19 -2.53
CA THR A 58 11.31 2.84 -3.09
C THR A 58 12.12 2.79 -4.38
N PRO A 59 13.13 1.92 -4.50
CA PRO A 59 13.95 1.81 -5.72
C PRO A 59 13.09 1.52 -6.96
N PRO A 60 13.44 2.03 -8.15
CA PRO A 60 12.67 1.83 -9.38
C PRO A 60 12.36 0.35 -9.68
N LYS A 61 13.33 -0.55 -9.46
CA LYS A 61 13.15 -2.00 -9.63
C LYS A 61 12.07 -2.58 -8.71
N VAL A 62 12.00 -2.11 -7.47
CA VAL A 62 10.99 -2.55 -6.50
C VAL A 62 9.61 -2.00 -6.89
N ARG A 63 9.54 -0.79 -7.45
CA ARG A 63 8.28 -0.23 -7.96
C ARG A 63 7.74 -1.05 -9.14
N GLN A 64 8.62 -1.48 -10.04
CA GLN A 64 8.25 -2.36 -11.15
C GLN A 64 7.74 -3.72 -10.63
N ASP A 65 8.47 -4.37 -9.72
CA ASP A 65 8.08 -5.65 -9.11
C ASP A 65 6.72 -5.58 -8.37
N ILE A 66 6.46 -4.45 -7.69
CA ILE A 66 5.14 -4.17 -7.09
C ILE A 66 4.06 -4.03 -8.15
N ALA A 67 4.31 -3.25 -9.21
CA ALA A 67 3.34 -3.04 -10.29
C ALA A 67 3.03 -4.35 -11.03
N ASP A 68 4.04 -5.16 -11.31
CA ASP A 68 3.90 -6.45 -11.97
C ASP A 68 3.10 -7.44 -11.11
N GLY A 69 3.40 -7.53 -9.81
CA GLY A 69 2.60 -8.33 -8.86
C GLY A 69 1.16 -7.83 -8.72
N TYR A 70 0.96 -6.51 -8.74
CA TYR A 70 -0.37 -5.92 -8.75
C TYR A 70 -1.12 -6.20 -10.06
N ALA A 71 -0.47 -6.19 -11.22
CA ALA A 71 -1.08 -6.56 -12.48
C ALA A 71 -1.43 -8.06 -12.52
N ALA A 72 -0.57 -8.92 -11.96
CA ALA A 72 -0.72 -10.37 -11.92
C ALA A 72 -1.80 -10.88 -10.95
N GLY A 73 -2.51 -10.01 -10.24
CA GLY A 73 -3.57 -10.41 -9.33
C GLY A 73 -3.13 -10.75 -7.90
N THR A 74 -1.84 -10.58 -7.53
CA THR A 74 -1.37 -10.82 -6.16
C THR A 74 -2.22 -10.05 -5.14
N PRO A 75 -2.67 -10.68 -4.04
CA PRO A 75 -3.45 -10.02 -3.00
C PRO A 75 -2.71 -8.81 -2.44
N MET A 76 -3.45 -7.73 -2.17
CA MET A 76 -2.86 -6.50 -1.61
C MET A 76 -2.17 -6.76 -0.27
N ALA A 77 -2.76 -7.61 0.58
CA ALA A 77 -2.20 -7.98 1.87
C ALA A 77 -0.79 -8.58 1.73
N ASP A 78 -0.57 -9.40 0.72
CA ASP A 78 0.72 -10.03 0.45
C ASP A 78 1.75 -9.01 -0.04
N LEU A 79 1.34 -8.08 -0.90
CA LEU A 79 2.21 -6.98 -1.36
C LEU A 79 2.59 -6.05 -0.20
N VAL A 80 1.63 -5.71 0.68
CA VAL A 80 1.85 -4.92 1.90
C VAL A 80 2.84 -5.62 2.82
N ALA A 81 2.63 -6.92 3.09
CA ALA A 81 3.50 -7.70 3.96
C ALA A 81 4.92 -7.83 3.38
N ARG A 82 5.03 -8.13 2.07
CA ARG A 82 6.30 -8.36 1.38
C ARG A 82 7.17 -7.10 1.30
N TYR A 83 6.56 -5.97 0.93
CA TYR A 83 7.30 -4.73 0.70
C TYR A 83 7.25 -3.76 1.88
N ARG A 84 6.47 -4.07 2.93
CA ARG A 84 6.25 -3.22 4.11
C ARG A 84 5.82 -1.80 3.74
N LEU A 85 4.97 -1.70 2.72
CA LEU A 85 4.38 -0.45 2.24
C LEU A 85 2.89 -0.42 2.59
N SER A 86 2.32 0.78 2.71
CA SER A 86 0.88 0.90 2.85
C SER A 86 0.18 0.50 1.56
N ASP A 87 -1.06 0.05 1.67
CA ASP A 87 -1.96 -0.23 0.55
C ASP A 87 -2.07 0.98 -0.39
N GLN A 88 -2.19 2.18 0.17
CA GLN A 88 -2.21 3.43 -0.60
C GLN A 88 -0.95 3.63 -1.45
N THR A 89 0.24 3.42 -0.89
CA THR A 89 1.49 3.54 -1.64
C THR A 89 1.61 2.50 -2.75
N ILE A 90 1.11 1.28 -2.54
CA ILE A 90 1.11 0.22 -3.57
C ILE A 90 0.18 0.61 -4.72
N ARG A 91 -1.02 1.13 -4.44
CA ARG A 91 -1.94 1.64 -5.46
C ARG A 91 -1.35 2.79 -6.26
N GLU A 92 -0.68 3.73 -5.59
CA GLU A 92 -0.02 4.84 -6.27
C GLU A 92 1.13 4.37 -7.16
N ILE A 93 1.88 3.36 -6.73
CA ILE A 93 2.91 2.72 -7.57
C ILE A 93 2.28 2.04 -8.79
N ALA A 94 1.19 1.29 -8.61
CA ALA A 94 0.47 0.63 -9.70
C ALA A 94 -0.11 1.65 -10.69
N ALA A 95 -0.76 2.70 -10.19
CA ALA A 95 -1.31 3.77 -11.01
C ALA A 95 -0.23 4.54 -11.77
N ALA A 96 0.92 4.83 -11.13
CA ALA A 96 2.05 5.48 -11.77
C ALA A 96 2.70 4.59 -12.86
N ALA A 97 2.55 3.27 -12.77
CA ALA A 97 2.97 2.32 -13.80
C ALA A 97 1.91 2.10 -14.90
N GLY A 98 0.77 2.82 -14.85
CA GLY A 98 -0.33 2.68 -15.80
C GLY A 98 -1.20 1.44 -15.60
N VAL A 99 -1.03 0.72 -14.48
CA VAL A 99 -1.86 -0.44 -14.16
C VAL A 99 -3.22 0.05 -13.65
N PRO A 100 -4.35 -0.35 -14.27
CA PRO A 100 -5.66 0.06 -13.81
C PRO A 100 -5.90 -0.43 -12.38
N LEU A 101 -6.37 0.46 -11.51
CA LEU A 101 -6.66 0.12 -10.13
C LEU A 101 -7.80 -0.90 -10.09
N ARG A 102 -7.58 -2.00 -9.35
CA ARG A 102 -8.63 -2.97 -9.08
C ARG A 102 -9.74 -2.24 -8.33
N LEU A 103 -10.97 -2.36 -8.82
CA LEU A 103 -12.14 -1.83 -8.13
C LEU A 103 -12.11 -2.35 -6.68
N PRO A 104 -12.44 -1.51 -5.68
CA PRO A 104 -12.50 -1.95 -4.30
C PRO A 104 -13.35 -3.21 -4.25
N GLY A 105 -12.74 -4.32 -3.82
CA GLY A 105 -13.38 -5.62 -3.82
C GLY A 105 -14.75 -5.49 -3.17
N ALA A 106 -15.81 -5.83 -3.92
CA ALA A 106 -17.15 -5.87 -3.38
C ALA A 106 -17.07 -6.68 -2.09
N ARG A 107 -17.44 -6.07 -0.95
CA ARG A 107 -17.51 -6.80 0.32
C ARG A 107 -18.28 -8.08 0.03
N LYS A 108 -17.64 -9.24 0.21
CA LYS A 108 -18.27 -10.54 -0.06
C LYS A 108 -19.58 -10.55 0.71
N ARG A 109 -20.70 -10.41 0.01
CA ARG A 109 -22.01 -10.46 0.65
C ARG A 109 -22.20 -11.90 1.09
N LEU A 110 -22.36 -12.09 2.39
CA LEU A 110 -22.75 -13.40 2.91
C LEU A 110 -24.14 -13.73 2.37
N ASP A 111 -24.30 -14.94 1.88
CA ASP A 111 -25.59 -15.45 1.44
C ASP A 111 -26.50 -15.60 2.66
N ARG A 112 -27.44 -14.66 2.81
CA ARG A 112 -28.37 -14.62 3.93
C ARG A 112 -29.33 -15.81 3.90
N ALA A 113 -29.73 -16.27 2.71
CA ALA A 113 -30.65 -17.39 2.58
C ALA A 113 -29.96 -18.69 3.01
N ALA A 114 -28.69 -18.88 2.63
CA ALA A 114 -27.90 -20.01 3.10
C ALA A 114 -27.73 -20.01 4.62
N ILE A 115 -27.48 -18.85 5.23
CA ILE A 115 -27.35 -18.72 6.70
C ILE A 115 -28.64 -19.14 7.41
N VAL A 116 -29.80 -18.63 6.97
CA VAL A 116 -31.10 -18.96 7.56
C VAL A 116 -31.45 -20.44 7.35
N SER A 117 -31.13 -20.99 6.18
CA SER A 117 -31.38 -22.40 5.88
C SER A 117 -30.55 -23.33 6.77
N LEU A 118 -29.27 -23.00 7.01
CA LEU A 118 -28.40 -23.80 7.89
C LEU A 118 -28.82 -23.69 9.36
N ASP A 119 -29.26 -22.52 9.80
CA ASP A 119 -29.82 -22.31 11.14
C ASP A 119 -31.11 -23.12 11.34
N GLY A 120 -32.02 -23.11 10.35
CA GLY A 120 -33.22 -23.94 10.35
C GLY A 120 -32.96 -25.46 10.30
N GLN A 121 -31.77 -25.88 9.87
CA GLN A 121 -31.29 -27.27 9.94
C GLN A 121 -30.64 -27.63 11.29
N GLY A 122 -30.54 -26.67 12.23
CA GLY A 122 -29.96 -26.87 13.55
C GLY A 122 -28.44 -26.72 13.63
N TRP A 123 -27.79 -26.18 12.60
CA TRP A 123 -26.34 -25.93 12.65
C TRP A 123 -26.01 -24.79 13.61
N PRO A 124 -24.96 -24.91 14.44
CA PRO A 124 -24.56 -23.83 15.33
C PRO A 124 -23.90 -22.68 14.55
N ALA A 125 -24.08 -21.45 15.04
CA ALA A 125 -23.69 -20.22 14.33
C ALA A 125 -22.19 -20.10 13.99
N ASP A 126 -21.32 -20.76 14.75
CA ASP A 126 -19.89 -20.86 14.50
C ASP A 126 -19.57 -21.79 13.31
N ALA A 127 -20.23 -22.95 13.23
CA ALA A 127 -20.13 -23.84 12.07
C ALA A 127 -20.68 -23.17 10.80
N ILE A 128 -21.80 -22.44 10.91
CA ILE A 128 -22.34 -21.65 9.80
C ILE A 128 -21.33 -20.62 9.32
N ALA A 129 -20.68 -19.89 10.23
CA ALA A 129 -19.68 -18.87 9.88
C ALA A 129 -18.52 -19.44 9.05
N VAL A 130 -18.04 -20.63 9.41
CA VAL A 130 -17.02 -21.36 8.65
C VAL A 130 -17.55 -21.72 7.26
N MET A 131 -18.75 -22.30 7.17
CA MET A 131 -19.35 -22.74 5.90
C MET A 131 -19.59 -21.58 4.92
N VAL A 132 -20.00 -20.40 5.42
CA VAL A 132 -20.29 -19.24 4.56
C VAL A 132 -19.07 -18.33 4.33
N GLY A 133 -17.94 -18.61 5.00
CA GLY A 133 -16.73 -17.80 4.94
C GLY A 133 -16.92 -16.40 5.54
N GLY A 134 -17.63 -16.32 6.67
CA GLY A 134 -17.91 -15.09 7.42
C GLY A 134 -17.51 -15.20 8.90
N SER A 135 -17.87 -14.20 9.70
CA SER A 135 -17.68 -14.25 11.16
C SER A 135 -18.95 -14.65 11.91
N VAL A 136 -18.80 -15.26 13.09
CA VAL A 136 -19.92 -15.65 13.97
C VAL A 136 -20.80 -14.43 14.33
N HIS A 137 -20.18 -13.27 14.52
CA HIS A 137 -20.91 -12.02 14.76
C HIS A 137 -21.80 -11.64 13.57
N GLN A 138 -21.31 -11.77 12.34
CA GLN A 138 -22.07 -11.48 11.13
C GLN A 138 -23.26 -12.45 10.98
N VAL A 139 -23.04 -13.74 11.23
CA VAL A 139 -24.10 -14.77 11.22
C VAL A 139 -25.20 -14.42 12.25
N ARG A 140 -24.82 -14.20 13.51
CA ARG A 140 -25.78 -13.83 14.57
C ARG A 140 -26.55 -12.55 14.29
N LYS A 141 -25.88 -11.55 13.71
CA LYS A 141 -26.52 -10.31 13.28
C LYS A 141 -27.56 -10.56 12.20
N ILE A 142 -27.23 -11.37 11.19
CA ILE A 142 -28.13 -11.72 10.08
C ILE A 142 -29.35 -12.49 10.59
N LEU A 143 -29.15 -13.49 11.47
CA LEU A 143 -30.25 -14.25 12.05
C LEU A 143 -31.17 -13.38 12.90
N ARG A 144 -30.60 -12.50 13.75
CA ARG A 144 -31.38 -11.51 14.51
C ARG A 144 -32.20 -10.60 13.59
N GLU A 145 -31.56 -9.99 12.58
CA GLU A 145 -32.25 -9.15 11.60
C GLU A 145 -33.36 -9.90 10.85
N PHE A 146 -33.22 -11.22 10.65
CA PHE A 146 -34.23 -12.05 9.99
C PHE A 146 -35.43 -12.32 10.90
N PHE A 147 -35.20 -12.79 12.13
CA PHE A 147 -36.27 -13.09 13.08
C PHE A 147 -36.98 -11.83 13.57
N ASP A 148 -36.28 -10.70 13.75
CA ASP A 148 -36.89 -9.42 14.12
C ASP A 148 -37.86 -8.90 13.03
N ARG A 149 -37.69 -9.34 11.77
CA ARG A 149 -38.52 -8.93 10.63
C ARG A 149 -39.65 -9.90 10.30
N GLN A 150 -39.65 -11.10 10.89
CA GLN A 150 -40.79 -12.00 10.80
C GLN A 150 -41.75 -11.63 11.94
N PRO A 151 -42.89 -10.96 11.68
CA PRO A 151 -43.92 -10.88 12.70
C PRO A 151 -44.30 -12.32 13.07
N ALA A 152 -44.35 -12.61 14.37
CA ALA A 152 -44.87 -13.87 14.86
C ALA A 152 -46.22 -14.10 14.18
N ALA A 153 -46.30 -15.15 13.35
CA ALA A 153 -47.57 -15.61 12.82
C ALA A 153 -48.36 -16.14 14.02
N GLY A 154 -49.17 -15.26 14.60
CA GLY A 154 -50.10 -15.49 15.69
C GLY A 154 -51.39 -14.75 15.38
#